data_AF-A0A2A6HNZ4-F1
#
_entry.id   AF-A0A2A6HNZ4-F1
#
_cell.length_a   1.000
_cell.length_b   1.000
_cell.length_c   1.000
_cell.angle_alpha   90.00
_cell.angle_beta   90.00
_cell.angle_gamma   90.00
#
_symmetry.space_group_name_H-M   'P 1'
#
loop_
_entity.id
_entity.type
_entity.pdbx_description
1 polymer ?
#
loop_
_entity_poly.entity_id
_entity_poly.type
_entity_poly.pdbx_seq_one_letter_code
_entity_poly.pdbx_strand_id
1 'polypeptide(L)' 'MPEDKKPAAKVEPLRKARPCPECGKPSHREHYPFCSNRCREVDLSRWLTGAYAIPVAEDEAKTDYPDDEN' A
#
# COMPACT_ATOMS: atom_id res chain seq x y z
N MET A 1 35.35 26.45 -2.84
CA MET A 1 34.92 25.07 -3.14
C MET A 1 33.44 25.01 -2.85
N PRO A 2 32.56 24.74 -3.82
CA PRO A 2 31.13 24.91 -3.63
C PRO A 2 30.62 23.84 -2.65
N GLU A 3 29.97 24.29 -1.58
CA GLU A 3 29.46 23.45 -0.52
C GLU A 3 28.41 22.44 -1.01
N ASP A 4 28.66 21.15 -0.75
CA ASP A 4 27.73 20.04 -0.89
C ASP A 4 26.46 20.26 -0.04
N LYS A 5 25.45 20.90 -0.63
CA LYS A 5 24.09 20.96 -0.09
C LYS A 5 23.44 19.58 -0.17
N LYS A 6 23.59 18.78 0.90
CA LYS A 6 22.79 17.57 1.10
C LYS A 6 21.39 17.98 1.59
N PRO A 7 20.29 17.77 0.85
CA PRO A 7 18.98 18.13 1.35
C PRO A 7 18.60 17.19 2.49
N ALA A 8 18.26 17.78 3.63
CA ALA A 8 17.80 17.08 4.82
C ALA A 8 16.52 16.30 4.48
N ALA A 9 16.60 14.97 4.48
CA ALA A 9 15.43 14.11 4.34
C ALA A 9 14.49 14.36 5.53
N LYS A 10 13.30 14.88 5.24
CA LYS A 10 12.25 15.15 6.23
C LYS A 10 11.77 13.80 6.78
N VAL A 11 12.26 13.43 7.96
CA VAL A 11 11.89 12.17 8.61
C VAL A 11 10.48 12.30 9.20
N GLU A 12 9.48 12.00 8.39
CA GLU A 12 8.10 11.80 8.83
C GLU A 12 8.03 10.67 9.88
N PRO A 13 7.07 10.72 10.83
CA PRO A 13 7.12 9.95 12.06
C PRO A 13 7.28 8.46 11.76
N LEU A 14 8.30 7.85 12.39
CA LEU A 14 8.65 6.43 12.27
C LEU A 14 7.46 5.57 12.71
N ARG A 15 6.56 5.27 11.77
CA ARG A 15 5.55 4.24 11.98
C ARG A 15 6.27 2.94 12.32
N LYS A 16 5.74 2.20 13.30
CA LYS A 16 6.31 0.93 13.75
C LYS A 16 6.62 0.05 12.53
N ALA A 17 7.79 -0.59 12.53
CA ALA A 17 8.18 -1.51 11.46
C ALA A 17 7.12 -2.61 11.32
N ARG A 18 6.50 -2.69 10.15
CA ARG A 18 5.52 -3.73 9.83
C ARG A 18 6.20 -4.77 8.95
N PRO A 19 5.79 -6.05 9.02
CA PRO A 19 6.23 -7.02 8.03
C PRO A 19 5.73 -6.59 6.65
N CYS A 20 6.58 -6.77 5.64
CA CYS A 20 6.25 -6.52 4.24
C CYS A 20 5.05 -7.40 3.84
N PRO A 21 3.97 -6.84 3.27
CA PRO A 21 2.79 -7.62 2.91
C PRO A 21 3.06 -8.64 1.80
N GLU A 22 4.11 -8.41 0.99
CA GLU A 22 4.47 -9.29 -0.12
C GLU A 22 5.36 -10.47 0.30
N CYS A 23 6.22 -10.31 1.31
CA CYS A 23 7.24 -11.31 1.65
C CYS A 23 7.54 -11.51 3.15
N GLY A 24 6.85 -10.79 4.04
CA GLY A 24 6.99 -10.92 5.50
C GLY A 24 8.26 -10.32 6.11
N LYS A 25 9.23 -9.85 5.31
CA LYS A 25 10.48 -9.23 5.79
C LYS A 25 10.21 -7.89 6.50
N PRO A 26 11.07 -7.44 7.43
CA PRO A 26 10.91 -6.14 8.08
C PRO A 26 10.90 -5.00 7.05
N SER A 27 9.93 -4.09 7.16
CA SER A 27 9.82 -2.91 6.29
C SER A 27 11.05 -2.00 6.40
N HIS A 28 11.55 -1.50 5.27
CA HIS A 28 12.63 -0.51 5.26
C HIS A 28 12.04 0.90 5.29
N ARG A 29 12.75 1.87 5.92
CA ARG A 29 12.24 3.25 6.08
C ARG A 29 11.93 3.92 4.74
N GLU A 30 12.76 3.68 3.73
CA GLU A 30 12.65 4.28 2.40
C GLU A 30 11.52 3.67 1.54
N HIS A 31 11.12 2.44 1.85
CA HIS A 31 10.14 1.69 1.07
C HIS A 31 8.89 1.31 1.87
N TYR A 32 8.71 1.90 3.05
CA TYR A 32 7.58 1.59 3.94
C TYR A 32 6.25 1.73 3.20
N PRO A 33 5.34 0.73 3.26
CA PRO A 33 5.30 -0.44 4.16
C PRO A 33 6.06 -1.70 3.70
N PHE A 34 6.81 -1.62 2.59
CA PHE A 34 7.52 -2.75 2.00
C PHE A 34 8.98 -2.85 2.46
N CYS A 35 9.62 -3.98 2.18
CA CYS A 35 11.05 -4.16 2.42
C CYS A 35 11.93 -3.59 1.29
N SER A 36 11.41 -3.42 0.06
CA SER A 36 12.18 -2.99 -1.11
C SER A 36 11.27 -2.47 -2.23
N ASN A 37 11.84 -1.76 -3.22
CA ASN A 37 11.11 -1.34 -4.43
C ASN A 37 10.50 -2.54 -5.20
N ARG A 38 11.20 -3.68 -5.27
CA ARG A 38 10.69 -4.88 -5.94
C ARG A 38 9.37 -5.37 -5.33
N CYS A 39 9.24 -5.36 -4.00
CA CYS A 39 7.99 -5.77 -3.35
C CYS A 39 6.84 -4.81 -3.62
N ARG A 40 7.13 -3.51 -3.81
CA ARG A 40 6.13 -2.51 -4.21
C ARG A 40 5.60 -2.79 -5.62
N GLU A 41 6.49 -3.16 -6.55
CA GLU A 41 6.11 -3.45 -7.94
C GLU A 41 5.31 -4.75 -8.08
N VAL A 42 5.65 -5.77 -7.29
CA VAL A 42 4.88 -7.03 -7.27
C VAL A 42 3.49 -6.80 -6.67
N ASP A 43 3.39 -6.03 -5.58
CA ASP A 43 2.09 -5.64 -5.03
C ASP A 43 1.25 -4.90 -6.09
N LEU A 44 1.83 -3.91 -6.76
CA LEU A 44 1.17 -3.19 -7.86
C LEU A 44 0.69 -4.15 -8.96
N SER A 45 1.49 -5.14 -9.32
CA SER A 45 1.10 -6.14 -10.32
C SER A 45 -0.11 -6.94 -9.87
N ARG A 46 -0.18 -7.34 -8.59
CA ARG A 46 -1.34 -8.04 -8.01
C ARG A 46 -2.62 -7.20 -8.02
N TRP A 47 -2.50 -5.89 -7.83
CA TRP A 47 -3.61 -4.95 -8.01
C TRP A 47 -4.09 -4.92 -9.46
N LEU A 48 -3.16 -4.78 -10.41
CA LEU A 48 -3.48 -4.70 -11.83
C LEU A 48 -4.04 -6.02 -12.39
N THR A 49 -3.64 -7.17 -11.85
CA THR A 49 -4.18 -8.48 -12.25
C THR A 49 -5.52 -8.81 -11.58
N GLY A 50 -6.04 -7.94 -10.70
CA GLY A 50 -7.28 -8.19 -9.97
C GLY A 50 -7.16 -9.30 -8.90
N ALA A 51 -5.95 -9.61 -8.44
CA ALA A 51 -5.75 -10.59 -7.37
C ALA A 51 -6.32 -10.11 -6.03
N TYR A 52 -6.40 -8.79 -5.83
CA TYR A 52 -7.11 -8.18 -4.72
C TYR A 52 -8.60 -8.01 -5.06
N ALA A 53 -9.33 -9.12 -5.08
CA ALA A 53 -10.79 -9.12 -5.21
C ALA A 53 -11.44 -9.44 -3.86
N ILE A 54 -12.51 -8.71 -3.52
CA ILE A 54 -13.34 -9.02 -2.36
C ILE A 54 -14.35 -10.10 -2.81
N PRO A 55 -14.34 -11.30 -2.22
CA PRO A 55 -15.30 -12.33 -2.58
C PRO A 55 -16.72 -11.86 -2.20
N VAL A 56 -17.67 -11.98 -3.12
CA VAL A 56 -19.08 -11.77 -2.83
C VAL A 56 -19.58 -13.00 -2.07
N ALA A 57 -20.06 -12.80 -0.85
CA ALA A 57 -20.86 -13.82 -0.19
C ALA A 57 -22.18 -13.93 -0.96
N GLU A 58 -22.59 -15.16 -1.30
CA GLU A 58 -23.80 -15.43 -2.09
C GLU A 58 -25.09 -14.87 -1.45
N ASP A 59 -25.02 -14.41 -0.20
CA ASP A 59 -26.11 -13.83 0.59
C ASP A 59 -26.32 -12.30 0.41
N GLU A 60 -25.46 -11.57 -0.33
CA GLU A 60 -25.57 -10.11 -0.49
C GLU A 60 -25.97 -9.65 -1.90
N ALA A 61 -26.86 -10.39 -2.58
CA ALA A 61 -27.51 -9.92 -3.81
C ALA A 61 -28.54 -8.77 -3.58
N LYS A 62 -28.49 -8.09 -2.43
CA LYS A 62 -29.42 -7.02 -2.07
C LYS A 62 -28.70 -5.84 -1.43
N THR A 63 -27.88 -5.15 -2.19
CA THR A 63 -27.65 -3.73 -1.92
C THR A 63 -28.81 -2.96 -2.55
N ASP A 64 -29.91 -2.89 -1.80
CA ASP A 64 -30.99 -1.92 -2.01
C ASP A 64 -30.39 -0.54 -1.71
N TYR A 65 -29.80 0.09 -2.72
CA TYR A 65 -29.58 1.54 -2.67
C TYR A 65 -30.95 2.17 -2.93
N PRO A 66 -31.61 2.79 -1.94
CA PRO A 66 -32.79 3.58 -2.24
C PRO A 66 -32.35 4.71 -3.17
N ASP A 67 -32.90 4.71 -4.38
CA ASP A 67 -32.90 5.84 -5.28
C ASP A 67 -33.58 7.00 -4.52
N ASP A 68 -32.77 7.92 -4.00
CA ASP A 68 -33.24 9.13 -3.31
C ASP A 68 -33.80 10.08 -4.39
N GLU A 69 -35.07 9.88 -4.72
CA GLU A 69 -35.87 10.82 -5.53
C GLU A 69 -36.23 12.02 -4.63
N ASN A 70 -35.58 13.17 -4.86
CA ASN A 70 -36.04 14.49 -4.41
C ASN A 70 -35.71 15.59 -5.41
#